data_AF-A0A2U1M6G6-F1
#
_entry.id   AF-A0A2U1M6G6-F1
#
_cell.length_a   1.000
_cell.length_b   1.000
_cell.length_c   1.000
_cell.angle_alpha   90.00
_cell.angle_beta   90.00
_cell.angle_gamma   90.00
#
_symmetry.space_group_name_H-M   'P 1'
#
loop_
_entity.id
_entity.type
_entity.pdbx_description
1 polymer ?
#
loop_
_entity_poly.entity_id
_entity_poly.type
_entity_poly.pdbx_seq_one_letter_code
_entity_poly.pdbx_strand_id
1 'polypeptide(L)'
;MPLLSLLQLYNGKAYKTLKRYMRIVSRVSTKIFMVLNAKPENVEREAEIVAQSGCLGAITIATNMAGRGTDIILGGNAEFI
;
A
#
# COMPACT_ATOMS: atom_id res chain seq x y z
N MET A 1 -2.11 -15.04 8.95
CA MET A 1 -3.24 -15.11 8.00
C MET A 1 -2.72 -14.83 6.60
N PRO A 2 -2.94 -15.71 5.60
CA PRO A 2 -2.29 -15.60 4.30
C PRO A 2 -2.93 -14.50 3.43
N LEU A 3 -2.11 -13.81 2.61
CA LEU A 3 -2.53 -12.72 1.71
C LEU A 3 -3.79 -13.03 0.86
N LEU A 4 -4.10 -14.30 0.64
CA LEU A 4 -5.27 -14.75 -0.12
C LEU A 4 -6.61 -14.41 0.55
N SER A 5 -6.69 -14.37 1.89
CA SER A 5 -7.97 -14.20 2.61
C SER A 5 -8.46 -12.76 2.62
N LEU A 6 -7.57 -11.77 2.56
CA LEU A 6 -7.96 -10.35 2.47
C LEU A 6 -8.51 -9.98 1.07
N LEU A 7 -8.08 -10.72 0.05
CA LEU A 7 -8.35 -10.46 -1.36
C LEU A 7 -9.77 -10.85 -1.80
N GLN A 8 -10.46 -11.74 -1.08
CA GLN A 8 -11.82 -12.18 -1.43
C GLN A 8 -12.93 -11.19 -1.00
N LEU A 9 -12.63 -10.20 -0.16
CA LEU A 9 -13.64 -9.28 0.40
C LEU A 9 -13.95 -8.03 -0.45
N TYR A 10 -13.38 -7.88 -1.66
CA TYR A 10 -13.43 -6.62 -2.43
C TYR A 10 -13.81 -6.83 -3.91
N ASN A 11 -15.11 -6.79 -4.22
CA ASN A 11 -15.65 -6.86 -5.58
C ASN A 11 -15.75 -5.47 -6.26
N GLY A 12 -14.62 -4.86 -6.65
CA GLY A 12 -14.61 -3.53 -7.29
C GLY A 12 -13.62 -3.37 -8.47
N LYS A 13 -13.86 -2.38 -9.35
CA LYS A 13 -12.94 -2.06 -10.48
C LYS A 13 -11.53 -1.70 -9.98
N ALA A 14 -11.42 -0.93 -8.90
CA ALA A 14 -10.14 -0.54 -8.29
C ALA A 14 -9.30 -1.75 -7.86
N TYR A 15 -9.95 -2.77 -7.27
CA TYR A 15 -9.27 -4.01 -6.87
C TYR A 15 -8.69 -4.78 -8.06
N LYS A 16 -9.42 -4.87 -9.18
CA LYS A 16 -8.92 -5.55 -10.40
C LYS A 16 -7.65 -4.88 -10.92
N THR A 17 -7.59 -3.55 -10.86
CA THR A 17 -6.43 -2.77 -11.25
C THR A 17 -5.26 -2.98 -10.29
N LEU A 18 -5.47 -2.89 -8.97
CA LEU A 18 -4.45 -3.17 -7.96
C LEU A 18 -3.85 -4.58 -8.15
N LYS A 19 -4.70 -5.59 -8.33
CA LYS A 19 -4.26 -6.98 -8.56
C LYS A 19 -3.38 -7.11 -9.82
N ARG A 20 -3.66 -6.34 -10.87
CA ARG A 20 -2.82 -6.28 -12.08
C ARG A 20 -1.45 -5.70 -11.75
N TYR A 21 -1.38 -4.59 -11.02
CA TYR A 21 -0.12 -3.98 -10.62
C TYR A 21 0.69 -4.86 -9.68
N MET A 22 0.05 -5.53 -8.72
CA MET A 22 0.71 -6.51 -7.84
C MET A 22 1.40 -7.62 -8.65
N ARG A 23 0.74 -8.17 -9.69
CA ARG A 23 1.37 -9.17 -10.56
C ARG A 23 2.56 -8.64 -11.35
N ILE A 24 2.51 -7.37 -11.77
CA ILE A 24 3.61 -6.77 -12.52
C ILE A 24 4.80 -6.56 -11.58
N VAL A 25 4.56 -5.97 -10.41
CA VAL A 25 5.60 -5.74 -9.40
C VAL A 25 6.21 -7.05 -8.95
N SER A 26 5.42 -8.12 -8.73
CA SER A 26 5.96 -9.43 -8.35
C SER A 26 6.81 -10.10 -9.43
N ARG A 27 6.74 -9.64 -10.69
CA ARG A 27 7.60 -10.14 -11.78
C ARG A 27 8.90 -9.37 -11.90
N VAL A 28 8.94 -8.13 -11.41
CA VAL A 28 10.08 -7.22 -11.55
C VAL A 28 10.86 -7.07 -10.24
N SER A 29 10.19 -7.26 -9.11
CA SER A 29 10.75 -7.08 -7.77
C SER A 29 10.42 -8.27 -6.88
N THR A 30 11.42 -8.75 -6.15
CA THR A 30 11.28 -9.75 -5.08
C THR A 30 10.99 -9.12 -3.71
N LYS A 31 11.03 -7.77 -3.61
CA LYS A 31 10.77 -7.07 -2.36
C LYS A 31 9.28 -7.10 -1.99
N ILE A 32 9.02 -7.25 -0.70
CA ILE A 32 7.68 -7.14 -0.13
C ILE A 32 7.16 -5.72 -0.38
N PHE A 33 5.92 -5.62 -0.83
CA PHE A 33 5.26 -4.35 -1.09
C PHE A 33 3.97 -4.25 -0.28
N MET A 34 3.59 -3.02 0.07
CA MET A 34 2.32 -2.73 0.77
C MET A 34 1.27 -2.26 -0.24
N VAL A 35 0.00 -2.60 0.02
CA VAL A 35 -1.13 -2.23 -0.84
C VAL A 35 -2.17 -1.49 -0.03
N LEU A 36 -2.53 -0.29 -0.48
CA LEU A 36 -3.47 0.61 0.19
C LEU A 36 -4.74 0.78 -0.65
N ASN A 37 -5.89 0.80 0.00
CA ASN A 37 -7.20 0.70 -0.65
C ASN A 37 -8.18 1.84 -0.33
N ALA A 38 -7.78 2.84 0.47
CA ALA A 38 -8.58 4.01 0.83
C ALA A 38 -9.90 3.67 1.55
N LYS A 39 -9.91 2.56 2.30
CA LYS A 39 -11.04 2.20 3.16
C LYS A 39 -11.01 3.05 4.43
N PRO A 40 -12.15 3.62 4.88
CA PRO A 40 -12.20 4.42 6.11
C PRO A 40 -11.60 3.70 7.33
N GLU A 41 -11.80 2.39 7.43
CA GLU A 41 -11.30 1.58 8.55
C GLU A 41 -9.78 1.37 8.51
N ASN A 42 -9.14 1.65 7.37
CA ASN A 42 -7.70 1.50 7.18
C ASN A 42 -6.95 2.84 7.25
N VAL A 43 -7.63 3.98 7.43
CA VAL A 43 -7.00 5.31 7.29
C VAL A 43 -5.77 5.48 8.18
N GLU A 44 -5.86 5.12 9.46
CA GLU A 44 -4.74 5.22 10.41
C GLU A 44 -3.55 4.35 9.97
N ARG A 45 -3.83 3.08 9.64
CA ARG A 45 -2.81 2.15 9.15
C ARG A 45 -2.21 2.57 7.80
N GLU A 46 -3.01 3.13 6.91
CA GLU A 46 -2.53 3.63 5.62
C GLU A 46 -1.61 4.83 5.81
N ALA A 47 -1.91 5.72 6.77
CA ALA A 47 -1.02 6.81 7.14
C ALA A 47 0.34 6.30 7.62
N GLU A 48 0.38 5.33 8.53
CA GLU A 48 1.63 4.72 8.99
C GLU A 48 2.46 4.14 7.83
N ILE A 49 1.82 3.42 6.91
CA ILE A 49 2.51 2.84 5.76
C ILE A 49 3.03 3.92 4.81
N VAL A 50 2.22 4.97 4.54
CA VAL A 50 2.64 6.08 3.66
C VAL A 50 3.80 6.85 4.26
N ALA A 51 3.79 7.11 5.56
CA ALA A 51 4.88 7.79 6.26
C ALA A 51 6.23 7.05 6.11
N GLN A 52 6.21 5.71 6.03
CA GLN A 52 7.40 4.87 5.80
C GLN A 52 7.70 4.58 4.33
N SER A 53 6.89 5.09 3.39
CA SER A 53 7.04 4.77 1.96
C SER A 53 8.25 5.43 1.29
N GLY A 54 8.89 6.40 1.94
CA GLY A 54 10.13 7.02 1.46
C GLY A 54 11.40 6.26 1.85
N CYS A 55 11.29 5.16 2.61
CA CYS A 55 12.42 4.31 2.99
C CYS A 55 13.07 3.63 1.77
N LEU A 56 14.38 3.36 1.87
CA LEU A 56 15.14 2.76 0.78
C LEU A 56 14.56 1.39 0.38
N GLY A 57 14.09 1.30 -0.86
CA GLY A 57 13.55 0.07 -1.41
C GLY A 57 12.14 -0.29 -0.94
N ALA A 58 11.45 0.63 -0.26
CA ALA A 58 10.03 0.52 -0.01
C ALA A 58 9.26 0.55 -1.35
N ILE A 59 8.25 -0.31 -1.46
CA ILE A 59 7.33 -0.33 -2.59
C ILE A 59 5.92 -0.27 -2.02
N THR A 60 5.23 0.82 -2.26
CA THR A 60 3.85 1.03 -1.81
C THR A 60 2.96 1.26 -3.01
N ILE A 61 1.91 0.44 -3.14
CA ILE A 61 0.92 0.53 -4.21
C ILE A 61 -0.39 1.05 -3.61
N ALA A 62 -0.74 2.30 -3.89
CA ALA A 62 -1.94 2.93 -3.40
C ALA A 62 -3.03 3.02 -4.50
N THR A 63 -4.31 2.96 -4.10
CA THR A 63 -5.44 3.32 -4.98
C THR A 63 -6.01 4.68 -4.58
N ASN A 64 -6.51 5.43 -5.56
CA ASN A 64 -7.23 6.69 -5.35
C ASN A 64 -6.47 7.68 -4.44
N MET A 65 -6.99 7.91 -3.23
CA MET A 65 -6.47 8.84 -2.22
C MET A 65 -6.03 8.12 -0.94
N ALA A 66 -5.66 6.85 -1.02
CA ALA A 66 -5.15 6.10 0.14
C ALA A 66 -3.90 6.80 0.71
N GLY A 67 -3.92 7.12 2.00
CA GLY A 67 -2.87 7.90 2.68
C GLY A 67 -2.87 9.42 2.41
N ARG A 68 -3.98 9.99 1.90
CA ARG A 68 -4.12 11.45 1.80
C ARG A 68 -3.96 12.11 3.17
N GLY A 69 -3.13 13.14 3.24
CA GLY A 69 -2.84 13.87 4.48
C GLY A 69 -1.60 13.37 5.21
N THR A 70 -0.89 12.38 4.66
CA THR A 70 0.41 11.92 5.16
C THR A 70 1.50 12.20 4.13
N ASP A 71 2.56 12.89 4.56
CA ASP A 71 3.70 13.20 3.71
C ASP A 71 4.63 12.00 3.55
N ILE A 72 5.18 11.85 2.34
CA ILE A 72 6.23 10.88 2.04
C ILE A 72 7.58 11.59 2.13
N ILE A 73 8.27 11.40 3.25
CA ILE A 73 9.61 11.95 3.47
C ILE A 73 10.65 10.94 2.98
N LEU A 74 11.59 11.38 2.14
CA LEU A 74 12.68 10.52 1.65
C LEU A 74 13.56 10.08 2.83
N GLY A 75 13.78 8.76 2.95
CA GLY A 75 14.44 8.15 4.11
C GLY A 75 13.47 7.61 5.16
N GLY A 76 12.17 7.88 5.03
CA GLY A 76 11.15 7.51 6.02
C GLY A 76 10.89 8.62 7.04
N ASN A 77 9.70 8.62 7.63
CA ASN A 77 9.34 9.57 8.67
C ASN A 77 9.66 8.98 10.07
N ALA A 78 10.58 9.63 10.80
CA ALA A 78 10.98 9.20 12.14
C ALA A 78 9.90 9.44 13.22
N GLU A 79 8.97 10.35 13.00
CA GLU A 79 7.87 10.65 13.93
C GLU A 79 6.77 9.56 13.92
N PHE A 80 6.79 8.69 12.90
CA PHE A 80 5.85 7.59 12.70
C PHE A 80 6.45 6.22 13.07
N ILE A 81 7.51 6.20 13.90
CA ILE A 81 8.18 4.99 14.41
C ILE A 81 7.73 4.74 15.86
#